data_AF-A0A6J0UV52-F1
#
_entry.id   AF-A0A6J0UV52-F1
#
_cell.length_a   1.000
_cell.length_b   1.000
_cell.length_c   1.000
_cell.angle_alpha   90.00
_cell.angle_beta   90.00
_cell.angle_gamma   90.00
#
_symmetry.space_group_name_H-M   'P 1'
#
loop_
_entity.id
_entity.type
_entity.pdbx_description
1 polymer ?
#
loop_
_entity_poly.entity_id
_entity_poly.type
_entity_poly.pdbx_seq_one_letter_code
_entity_poly.pdbx_strand_id
1 'polypeptide(L)'
;MVLHTELAWFGHCQWFAYSFMVKCLISLSTAGLLILILAFHIKEIQLFMLDNSLTDWRIAVSTPKLALIALELLICSLHPLPLGDFPCLDPKPEQTLPFLSGFDMSLSLLMFLRLYLVPRAVLLRSSVLGDASYRSIGSLNKIHFQYPFVLRVMVNSQPGRVLLIFTMGLWFIAFWVLSVCERQHMEGSDYLGSTFWLIPITFLTIGYGDVVPVTMCGKLVCLLTGVMGVGCTALLVAVAADKLEFTRAEKHVHNFMMDIQCAKEMKCSAANVLQEAWLLYKHTKRKDGRRMRKHHRRLLAAIHMFRHVRMKHRKIRDHVNAMVDISKMQMIMCDLSSSLSNSHRELEKRIESLDRKLDKMTRWLKG
;
A
#
# COMPACT_ATOMS: atom_id res chain seq x y z
N MET A 1 21.54 20.77 9.59
CA MET A 1 20.39 21.69 9.74
C MET A 1 19.79 21.57 11.14
N VAL A 2 19.17 20.45 11.51
CA VAL A 2 18.63 20.16 12.86
C VAL A 2 19.62 20.56 13.96
N LEU A 3 20.87 20.07 13.88
CA LEU A 3 21.91 20.40 14.85
C LEU A 3 22.21 21.91 14.93
N HIS A 4 22.20 22.62 13.80
CA HIS A 4 22.43 24.06 13.77
C HIS A 4 21.29 24.83 14.46
N THR A 5 20.03 24.46 14.22
CA THR A 5 18.88 25.12 14.86
C THR A 5 18.84 24.89 16.37
N GLU A 6 19.31 23.75 16.86
CA GLU A 6 19.44 23.52 18.32
C GLU A 6 20.62 24.26 18.92
N LEU A 7 21.79 24.23 18.27
CA LEU A 7 22.98 24.93 18.75
C LEU A 7 22.75 26.44 18.82
N ALA A 8 22.05 27.01 17.84
CA ALA A 8 21.67 28.41 17.86
C ALA A 8 20.76 28.73 19.06
N TRP A 9 19.93 27.77 19.53
CA TRP A 9 18.96 27.99 20.60
C TRP A 9 19.62 27.89 21.96
N PHE A 10 20.34 26.80 22.21
CA PHE A 10 20.98 26.56 23.51
C PHE A 10 22.26 27.38 23.69
N GLY A 11 23.04 27.57 22.62
CA GLY A 11 24.37 28.17 22.69
C GLY A 11 24.43 29.69 22.53
N HIS A 12 23.33 30.32 22.10
CA HIS A 12 23.23 31.76 21.82
C HIS A 12 24.51 32.29 21.13
N CYS A 13 25.11 33.39 21.60
CA CYS A 13 26.37 33.92 21.05
C CYS A 13 27.64 33.24 21.62
N GLN A 14 27.55 32.44 22.69
CA GLN A 14 28.73 31.78 23.27
C GLN A 14 29.29 30.68 22.36
N TRP A 15 28.42 29.99 21.62
CA TRP A 15 28.81 28.90 20.71
C TRP A 15 28.81 29.33 19.24
N PHE A 16 29.02 30.62 18.98
CA PHE A 16 29.00 31.19 17.65
C PHE A 16 29.95 30.46 16.68
N ALA A 17 31.17 30.13 17.11
CA ALA A 17 32.15 29.41 16.30
C ALA A 17 31.63 28.04 15.84
N TYR A 18 30.95 27.29 16.71
CA TYR A 18 30.36 26.00 16.38
C TYR A 18 29.18 26.14 15.41
N SER A 19 28.30 27.12 15.65
CA SER A 19 27.17 27.41 14.76
C SER A 19 27.64 27.78 13.35
N PHE A 20 28.65 28.65 13.24
CA PHE A 20 29.29 29.03 11.98
C PHE A 20 29.93 27.83 11.28
N MET A 21 30.69 27.00 12.01
CA MET A 21 31.29 25.78 11.46
C MET A 21 30.23 24.83 10.89
N VAL A 22 29.08 24.67 11.57
CA VAL A 22 27.98 23.84 11.08
C VAL A 22 27.33 24.45 9.82
N LYS A 23 27.17 25.79 9.73
CA LYS A 23 26.70 26.45 8.48
C LYS A 23 27.66 26.21 7.31
N CYS A 24 28.97 26.28 7.54
CA CYS A 24 29.98 25.96 6.53
C CYS A 24 29.92 24.49 6.10
N LEU A 25 29.77 23.57 7.06
CA LEU A 25 29.61 22.13 6.76
C LEU A 25 28.34 21.84 5.96
N ILE A 26 27.23 22.51 6.29
CA ILE A 26 25.98 22.42 5.52
C ILE A 26 26.24 22.88 4.08
N SER A 27 26.91 24.01 3.89
CA SER A 27 27.21 24.59 2.57
C SER A 27 28.12 23.67 1.73
N LEU A 28 29.13 23.08 2.35
CA LEU A 28 30.01 22.10 1.70
C LEU A 28 29.23 20.83 1.32
N SER A 29 28.38 20.32 2.22
CA SER A 29 27.55 19.15 1.94
C SER A 29 26.55 19.39 0.82
N THR A 30 26.00 20.60 0.71
CA THR A 30 25.10 20.99 -0.38
C THR A 30 25.82 21.09 -1.71
N ALA A 31 27.04 21.64 -1.75
CA ALA A 31 27.85 21.66 -2.96
C ALA A 31 28.14 20.22 -3.44
N GLY A 32 28.53 19.34 -2.51
CA GLY A 32 28.70 17.91 -2.80
C GLY A 32 27.42 17.26 -3.33
N LEU A 33 26.27 17.52 -2.72
CA LEU A 33 24.97 17.01 -3.17
C LEU A 33 24.62 17.48 -4.60
N LEU A 34 24.83 18.76 -4.91
CA LEU A 34 24.57 19.31 -6.25
C LEU A 34 25.45 18.65 -7.31
N ILE A 35 26.73 18.40 -7.00
CA ILE A 35 27.65 17.67 -7.88
C ILE A 35 27.14 16.24 -8.12
N LEU A 36 26.67 15.55 -7.08
CA LEU A 36 26.12 14.20 -7.19
C LEU A 36 24.82 14.17 -8.02
N ILE A 37 23.94 15.16 -7.87
CA ILE A 37 22.71 15.28 -8.68
C ILE A 37 23.06 15.51 -10.15
N LEU A 38 24.03 16.38 -10.43
CA LEU A 38 24.54 16.59 -11.79
C LEU A 38 25.13 15.29 -12.37
N ALA A 39 25.97 14.59 -11.62
CA ALA A 39 26.55 13.31 -12.02
C ALA A 39 25.46 12.24 -12.29
N PHE A 40 24.41 12.21 -11.47
CA PHE A 40 23.26 11.35 -11.67
C PHE A 40 22.57 11.62 -13.01
N HIS A 41 22.26 12.89 -13.31
CA HIS A 41 21.59 13.25 -14.57
C HIS A 41 22.46 13.00 -15.80
N ILE A 42 23.79 13.18 -15.68
CA ILE A 42 24.74 12.80 -16.73
C ILE A 42 24.65 11.29 -17.01
N LYS A 43 24.60 10.45 -15.97
CA LYS A 43 24.46 8.99 -16.14
C LYS A 43 23.11 8.60 -16.72
N GLU A 44 22.04 9.29 -16.34
CA GLU A 44 20.71 9.07 -16.91
C GLU A 44 20.67 9.39 -18.40
N ILE A 45 21.30 10.48 -18.84
CA ILE A 45 21.41 10.84 -20.26
C ILE A 45 22.28 9.82 -21.01
N GLN A 46 23.40 9.38 -20.42
CA GLN A 46 24.25 8.34 -21.00
C GLN A 46 23.49 7.01 -21.19
N LEU A 47 22.68 6.60 -20.22
CA LEU A 47 21.84 5.41 -20.32
C LEU A 47 20.81 5.55 -21.45
N PHE A 48 20.16 6.71 -21.56
CA PHE A 48 19.19 6.98 -22.62
C PHE A 48 19.83 6.97 -24.02
N MET A 49 21.04 7.50 -24.16
CA MET A 49 21.80 7.43 -25.41
C MET A 49 22.13 5.98 -25.78
N LEU A 50 22.57 5.17 -24.81
CA LEU A 50 22.91 3.76 -25.03
C LEU A 50 21.69 2.93 -25.46
N ASP A 51 20.55 3.10 -24.76
CA ASP A 51 19.31 2.38 -25.07
C ASP A 51 18.77 2.73 -26.49
N ASN A 52 19.09 3.92 -27.02
CA ASN A 52 18.66 4.38 -28.35
C ASN A 52 19.80 4.42 -29.40
N SER A 53 20.99 3.92 -29.07
CA SER A 53 22.17 3.94 -29.96
C SER A 53 22.52 5.34 -30.51
N LEU A 54 22.33 6.40 -29.71
CA LEU A 54 22.63 7.79 -30.07
C LEU A 54 24.10 8.13 -29.76
N THR A 55 24.78 8.83 -30.67
CA THR A 55 26.15 9.33 -30.47
C THR A 55 26.18 10.76 -29.91
N ASP A 56 25.19 11.58 -30.27
CA ASP A 56 25.14 13.00 -29.92
C ASP A 56 24.22 13.27 -28.72
N TRP A 57 24.81 13.71 -27.60
CA TRP A 57 24.06 14.01 -26.37
C TRP A 57 23.05 15.15 -26.53
N ARG A 58 23.27 16.05 -27.49
CA ARG A 58 22.36 17.18 -27.75
C ARG A 58 20.98 16.72 -28.22
N ILE A 59 20.92 15.57 -28.91
CA ILE A 59 19.67 14.97 -29.38
C ILE A 59 18.92 14.31 -28.20
N ALA A 60 19.65 13.79 -27.21
CA ALA A 60 19.09 13.18 -26.01
C ALA A 60 18.55 14.20 -24.98
N VAL A 61 18.99 15.46 -25.04
CA VAL A 61 18.58 16.50 -24.08
C VAL A 61 17.40 17.30 -24.61
N SER A 62 16.26 17.13 -23.93
CA SER A 62 15.04 17.89 -24.20
C SER A 62 14.94 19.13 -23.31
N THR A 63 14.38 20.24 -23.81
CA THR A 63 14.16 21.48 -23.04
C THR A 63 13.33 21.29 -21.75
N PRO A 64 12.20 20.54 -21.73
CA PRO A 64 11.50 20.23 -20.48
C PRO A 64 12.35 19.44 -19.49
N LYS A 65 13.19 18.52 -19.97
CA LYS A 65 14.09 17.74 -19.11
C LYS A 65 15.13 18.64 -18.45
N LEU A 66 15.71 19.57 -19.22
CA LEU A 66 16.66 20.55 -18.70
C LEU A 66 16.01 21.49 -17.66
N ALA A 67 14.77 21.91 -17.89
CA ALA A 67 14.02 22.73 -16.93
C ALA A 67 13.79 22.00 -15.60
N LEU A 68 13.46 20.71 -15.64
CA LEU A 68 13.32 19.87 -14.44
C LEU A 68 14.65 19.71 -13.69
N ILE A 69 15.76 19.51 -14.41
CA ILE A 69 17.11 19.43 -13.81
C ILE A 69 17.45 20.77 -13.12
N ALA A 70 17.19 21.89 -13.78
CA ALA A 70 17.44 23.22 -13.22
C ALA A 70 16.59 23.48 -11.96
N LEU A 71 15.30 23.10 -11.98
CA LEU A 71 14.43 23.17 -10.82
C LEU A 71 14.92 22.29 -9.66
N GLU A 72 15.39 21.07 -9.97
CA GLU A 72 15.93 20.14 -8.99
C GLU A 72 17.18 20.73 -8.30
N LEU A 73 18.10 21.29 -9.09
CA LEU A 73 19.29 21.96 -8.57
C LEU A 73 18.93 23.21 -7.74
N LEU A 74 17.96 24.00 -8.19
CA LEU A 74 17.48 25.17 -7.43
C LEU A 74 16.96 24.74 -6.06
N ILE A 75 16.06 23.76 -6.00
CA ILE A 75 15.49 23.23 -4.75
C ILE A 75 16.60 22.72 -3.82
N CYS A 76 17.57 21.97 -4.34
CA CYS A 76 18.66 21.42 -3.54
C CYS A 76 19.70 22.48 -3.12
N SER A 77 19.79 23.61 -3.84
CA SER A 77 20.69 24.71 -3.51
C SER A 77 20.19 25.57 -2.34
N LEU A 78 18.90 25.51 -1.99
CA LEU A 78 18.35 26.27 -0.86
C LEU A 78 18.85 25.71 0.48
N HIS A 79 19.70 26.47 1.18
CA HIS A 79 20.20 26.19 2.53
C HIS A 79 20.59 27.50 3.21
N PRO A 80 20.61 27.57 4.57
CA PRO A 80 21.10 28.74 5.27
C PRO A 80 22.61 28.92 5.00
N LEU A 81 22.96 29.91 4.18
CA LEU A 81 24.35 30.24 3.88
C LEU A 81 25.03 30.91 5.08
N PRO A 82 26.35 30.75 5.24
CA PRO A 82 27.13 31.47 6.24
C PRO A 82 27.33 32.96 5.89
N LEU A 83 26.75 33.46 4.78
CA LEU A 83 26.81 34.87 4.38
C LEU A 83 25.58 35.61 4.94
N GLY A 84 25.75 36.35 6.02
CA GLY A 84 24.73 37.22 6.60
C GLY A 84 25.24 38.02 7.79
N ASP A 85 24.50 39.07 8.16
CA ASP A 85 24.77 39.87 9.36
C ASP A 85 24.73 38.96 10.59
N PHE A 86 25.86 38.85 11.29
CA PHE A 86 25.94 38.10 12.54
C PHE A 86 25.54 39.03 13.68
N PRO A 87 24.35 38.86 14.30
CA PRO A 87 23.90 39.75 15.37
C PRO A 87 24.84 39.75 16.58
N CYS A 88 25.66 38.69 16.71
CA CYS A 88 26.68 38.55 17.74
C CYS A 88 27.96 39.37 17.48
N LEU A 89 28.21 39.82 16.25
CA LEU A 89 29.38 40.67 15.93
C LEU A 89 29.07 42.17 16.01
N ASP A 90 27.79 42.59 15.84
CA ASP A 90 27.37 43.98 15.95
C ASP A 90 26.03 44.08 16.74
N PRO A 91 26.07 44.22 18.07
CA PRO A 91 24.87 44.33 18.89
C PRO A 91 24.23 45.72 18.70
N LYS A 92 23.11 45.80 17.97
CA LYS A 92 22.27 47.02 17.97
C LYS A 92 21.47 47.08 19.29
N PRO A 93 21.35 48.24 19.97
CA PRO A 93 21.09 48.27 21.41
C PRO A 93 19.64 48.03 21.86
N GLU A 94 18.64 47.91 20.98
CA GLU A 94 17.22 48.01 21.40
C GLU A 94 16.25 47.01 20.77
N GLN A 95 16.72 45.92 20.15
CA GLN A 95 15.82 44.87 19.66
C GLN A 95 16.14 43.54 20.34
N THR A 96 15.11 42.94 20.96
CA THR A 96 15.11 41.54 21.43
C THR A 96 15.80 40.68 20.40
N LEU A 97 16.98 40.16 20.74
CA LEU A 97 17.86 39.47 19.81
C LEU A 97 17.09 38.30 19.17
N PRO A 98 16.71 38.36 17.87
CA PRO A 98 15.91 37.31 17.29
C PRO A 98 16.77 36.04 17.19
N PHE A 99 16.31 34.98 17.86
CA PHE A 99 16.95 33.66 17.92
C PHE A 99 17.37 33.11 16.54
N LEU A 100 16.55 33.34 15.51
CA LEU A 100 16.87 33.08 14.11
C LEU A 100 16.23 34.18 13.27
N SER A 101 16.93 34.66 12.23
CA SER A 101 16.27 35.49 11.22
C SER A 101 15.16 34.67 10.55
N GLY A 102 13.97 35.24 10.35
CA GLY A 102 12.84 34.53 9.74
C GLY A 102 13.18 33.94 8.37
N PHE A 103 14.14 34.56 7.66
CA PHE A 103 14.71 34.05 6.42
C PHE A 103 15.46 32.73 6.63
N ASP A 104 16.41 32.67 7.57
CA ASP A 104 17.17 31.45 7.91
C ASP A 104 16.24 30.29 8.35
N MET A 105 15.12 30.62 9.02
CA MET A 105 14.12 29.63 9.43
C MET A 105 13.43 29.04 8.21
N SER A 106 12.98 29.88 7.29
CA SER A 106 12.34 29.43 6.05
C SER A 106 13.28 28.58 5.17
N LEU A 107 14.55 28.97 5.03
CA LEU A 107 15.54 28.19 4.28
C LEU A 107 15.84 26.85 4.95
N SER A 108 15.87 26.82 6.29
CA SER A 108 16.04 25.57 7.03
C SER A 108 14.83 24.65 6.79
N LEU A 109 13.60 25.15 6.88
CA LEU A 109 12.41 24.34 6.59
C LEU A 109 12.38 23.83 5.14
N LEU A 110 12.81 24.63 4.18
CA LEU A 110 12.93 24.23 2.77
C LEU A 110 13.94 23.10 2.54
N MET A 111 14.89 22.85 3.46
CA MET A 111 15.79 21.70 3.34
C MET A 111 15.04 20.35 3.44
N PHE A 112 13.86 20.30 4.07
CA PHE A 112 13.02 19.08 4.07
C PHE A 112 12.46 18.75 2.69
N LEU A 113 12.38 19.72 1.76
CA LEU A 113 11.96 19.44 0.39
C LEU A 113 12.86 18.39 -0.26
N ARG A 114 14.14 18.33 0.12
CA ARG A 114 15.13 17.34 -0.35
C ARG A 114 14.78 15.89 -0.03
N LEU A 115 13.78 15.62 0.82
CA LEU A 115 13.27 14.28 1.07
C LEU A 115 12.72 13.59 -0.20
N TYR A 116 12.42 14.32 -1.27
CA TYR A 116 12.08 13.72 -2.58
C TYR A 116 13.18 12.78 -3.12
N LEU A 117 14.43 12.96 -2.69
CA LEU A 117 15.56 12.09 -3.05
C LEU A 117 15.44 10.68 -2.42
N VAL A 118 14.73 10.53 -1.29
CA VAL A 118 14.60 9.25 -0.58
C VAL A 118 13.84 8.23 -1.42
N PRO A 119 12.62 8.50 -1.94
CA PRO A 119 11.95 7.61 -2.88
C PRO A 119 12.80 7.26 -4.11
N ARG A 120 13.57 8.22 -4.65
CA ARG A 120 14.47 7.99 -5.80
C ARG A 120 15.59 7.01 -5.46
N ALA A 121 16.22 7.15 -4.30
CA ALA A 121 17.29 6.26 -3.85
C ALA A 121 16.76 4.84 -3.55
N VAL A 122 15.60 4.74 -2.90
CA VAL A 122 14.92 3.47 -2.64
C VAL A 122 14.59 2.75 -3.94
N LEU A 123 14.10 3.50 -4.93
CA LEU A 123 13.79 3.00 -6.26
C LEU A 123 15.03 2.41 -6.96
N LEU A 124 16.13 3.15 -7.00
CA LEU A 124 17.38 2.73 -7.65
C LEU A 124 18.04 1.53 -6.96
N ARG A 125 17.84 1.40 -5.64
CA ARG A 125 18.32 0.25 -4.87
C ARG A 125 17.41 -0.97 -4.99
N SER A 126 16.15 -0.79 -5.40
CA SER A 126 15.23 -1.90 -5.58
C SER A 126 15.71 -2.78 -6.75
N SER A 127 15.78 -4.09 -6.52
CA SER A 127 16.18 -5.08 -7.56
C SER A 127 15.26 -5.04 -8.78
N VAL A 128 14.03 -4.54 -8.63
CA VAL A 128 13.02 -4.42 -9.68
C VAL A 128 13.49 -3.60 -10.88
N LEU A 129 14.34 -2.58 -10.68
CA LEU A 129 14.90 -1.77 -11.78
C LEU A 129 16.29 -2.22 -12.24
N GLY A 130 17.06 -2.87 -11.37
CA GLY A 130 18.41 -3.32 -11.67
C GLY A 130 18.46 -4.59 -12.50
N ASP A 131 17.47 -5.47 -12.34
CA ASP A 131 17.48 -6.79 -12.96
C ASP A 131 17.00 -6.74 -14.43
N ALA A 132 17.86 -7.21 -15.34
CA ALA A 132 17.56 -7.31 -16.77
C ALA A 132 16.31 -8.14 -17.07
N SER A 133 16.02 -9.15 -16.25
CA SER A 133 14.83 -10.00 -16.35
C SER A 133 13.53 -9.21 -16.18
N TYR A 134 13.48 -8.31 -15.20
CA TYR A 134 12.30 -7.45 -15.00
C TYR A 134 12.13 -6.48 -16.17
N ARG A 135 13.23 -5.88 -16.67
CA ARG A 135 13.19 -5.01 -17.86
C ARG A 135 12.63 -5.73 -19.10
N SER A 136 13.04 -6.98 -19.33
CA SER A 136 12.54 -7.81 -20.44
C SER A 136 11.05 -8.14 -20.30
N ILE A 137 10.61 -8.58 -19.11
CA ILE A 137 9.19 -8.87 -18.87
C ILE A 137 8.34 -7.60 -18.96
N GLY A 138 8.87 -6.47 -18.51
CA GLY A 138 8.19 -5.17 -18.60
C GLY A 138 8.03 -4.69 -20.04
N SER A 139 9.04 -4.84 -20.89
CA SER A 139 8.93 -4.46 -22.30
C SER A 139 7.93 -5.34 -23.06
N LEU A 140 7.91 -6.65 -22.77
CA LEU A 140 6.92 -7.58 -23.34
C LEU A 140 5.47 -7.19 -22.99
N ASN A 141 5.26 -6.67 -21.78
CA ASN A 141 3.95 -6.23 -21.31
C ASN A 141 3.68 -4.72 -21.54
N LYS A 142 4.60 -4.00 -22.20
CA LYS A 142 4.55 -2.54 -22.38
C LYS A 142 4.38 -1.77 -21.06
N ILE A 143 4.96 -2.27 -19.97
CA ILE A 143 4.94 -1.62 -18.66
C ILE A 143 6.18 -0.74 -18.54
N HIS A 144 5.95 0.57 -18.40
CA HIS A 144 7.02 1.50 -18.05
C HIS A 144 7.26 1.47 -16.54
N PHE A 145 8.48 1.11 -16.12
CA PHE A 145 8.87 1.13 -14.72
C PHE A 145 9.01 2.57 -14.21
N GLN A 146 7.90 3.14 -13.75
CA GLN A 146 7.84 4.48 -13.17
C GLN A 146 7.74 4.43 -11.63
N TYR A 147 8.01 5.55 -10.96
CA TYR A 147 7.92 5.69 -9.50
C TYR A 147 6.63 5.12 -8.88
N PRO A 148 5.43 5.35 -9.44
CA PRO A 148 4.18 4.85 -8.85
C PRO A 148 4.10 3.32 -8.85
N PHE A 149 4.68 2.65 -9.84
CA PHE A 149 4.67 1.19 -9.92
C PHE A 149 5.48 0.57 -8.79
N VAL A 150 6.71 1.06 -8.55
CA VAL A 150 7.55 0.52 -7.47
C VAL A 150 6.99 0.85 -6.10
N LEU A 151 6.41 2.04 -5.92
CA LEU A 151 5.70 2.37 -4.68
C LEU A 151 4.57 1.37 -4.41
N ARG A 152 3.76 1.03 -5.42
CA ARG A 152 2.72 -0.01 -5.30
C ARG A 152 3.30 -1.37 -4.95
N VAL A 153 4.42 -1.76 -5.57
CA VAL A 153 5.10 -3.03 -5.25
C VAL A 153 5.56 -3.06 -3.79
N MET A 154 6.23 -1.99 -3.31
CA MET A 154 6.70 -1.92 -1.92
C MET A 154 5.56 -2.00 -0.91
N VAL A 155 4.48 -1.24 -1.15
CA VAL A 155 3.29 -1.25 -0.28
C VAL A 155 2.62 -2.62 -0.29
N ASN A 156 2.52 -3.30 -1.44
CA ASN A 156 1.87 -4.60 -1.51
C ASN A 156 2.72 -5.74 -0.91
N SER A 157 4.04 -5.68 -1.04
CA SER A 157 4.94 -6.72 -0.51
C SER A 157 5.03 -6.71 1.01
N GLN A 158 5.29 -5.54 1.63
CA GLN A 158 5.44 -5.41 3.09
C GLN A 158 4.69 -4.17 3.62
N PRO A 159 3.34 -4.17 3.56
CA PRO A 159 2.54 -2.97 3.84
C PRO A 159 2.75 -2.43 5.25
N GLY A 160 2.74 -3.31 6.27
CA GLY A 160 2.91 -2.90 7.66
C GLY A 160 4.26 -2.24 7.95
N ARG A 161 5.35 -2.75 7.35
CA ARG A 161 6.68 -2.18 7.52
C ARG A 161 6.81 -0.83 6.83
N VAL A 162 6.32 -0.72 5.59
CA VAL A 162 6.35 0.54 4.82
C VAL A 162 5.52 1.61 5.53
N LEU A 163 4.30 1.26 5.96
CA LEU A 163 3.42 2.17 6.67
C LEU A 163 4.04 2.64 8.00
N LEU A 164 4.61 1.72 8.80
CA LEU A 164 5.26 2.07 10.07
C LEU A 164 6.46 3.00 9.90
N ILE A 165 7.32 2.75 8.91
CA ILE A 165 8.47 3.63 8.63
C ILE A 165 7.98 5.00 8.17
N PHE A 166 6.94 5.03 7.33
CA PHE A 166 6.37 6.27 6.82
C PHE A 166 5.72 7.11 7.93
N THR A 167 4.90 6.50 8.79
CA THR A 167 4.22 7.21 9.90
C THR A 167 5.22 7.74 10.93
N MET A 168 6.19 6.91 11.36
CA MET A 168 7.23 7.35 12.30
C MET A 168 8.11 8.46 11.72
N GLY A 169 8.45 8.38 10.42
CA GLY A 169 9.17 9.44 9.73
C GLY A 169 8.39 10.74 9.67
N LEU A 170 7.10 10.69 9.31
CA LEU A 170 6.22 11.85 9.29
C LEU A 170 6.06 12.48 10.68
N TRP A 171 5.90 11.66 11.73
CA TRP A 171 5.81 12.15 13.10
C TRP A 171 7.08 12.88 13.52
N PHE A 172 8.24 12.31 13.25
CA PHE A 172 9.52 12.94 13.59
C PHE A 172 9.74 14.26 12.85
N ILE A 173 9.43 14.31 11.55
CA ILE A 173 9.55 15.53 10.74
C ILE A 173 8.56 16.60 11.22
N ALA A 174 7.28 16.23 11.39
CA ALA A 174 6.24 17.17 11.82
C ALA A 174 6.52 17.70 13.23
N PHE A 175 6.99 16.84 14.14
CA PHE A 175 7.46 17.21 15.47
C PHE A 175 8.56 18.26 15.39
N TRP A 176 9.60 18.01 14.59
CA TRP A 176 10.71 18.93 14.45
C TRP A 176 10.29 20.27 13.85
N VAL A 177 9.48 20.24 12.79
CA VAL A 177 9.03 21.47 12.11
C VAL A 177 8.13 22.30 13.02
N LEU A 178 7.22 21.65 13.74
CA LEU A 178 6.33 22.33 14.67
C LEU A 178 7.09 22.92 15.87
N SER A 179 8.08 22.20 16.40
CA SER A 179 8.89 22.67 17.52
C SER A 179 9.72 23.90 17.14
N VAL A 180 10.20 23.99 15.90
CA VAL A 180 10.89 25.17 15.37
C VAL A 180 9.92 26.35 15.17
N CYS A 181 8.71 26.10 14.66
CA CYS A 181 7.74 27.16 14.38
C CYS A 181 7.09 27.76 15.64
N GLU A 182 6.82 26.97 16.67
CA GLU A 182 6.19 27.44 17.91
C GLU A 182 7.20 27.85 19.00
N ARG A 183 8.52 27.73 18.73
CA ARG A 183 9.59 27.96 19.72
C ARG A 183 9.58 29.34 20.36
N GLN A 184 9.10 30.36 19.64
CA GLN A 184 9.05 31.75 20.14
C GLN A 184 7.81 32.08 20.97
N HIS A 185 6.76 31.27 20.90
CA HIS A 185 5.47 31.52 21.56
C HIS A 185 5.19 30.59 22.75
N MET A 186 5.90 29.47 22.86
CA MET A 186 5.77 28.55 23.98
C MET A 186 6.67 29.01 25.14
N GLU A 187 6.13 29.82 26.04
CA GLU A 187 6.78 30.20 27.31
C GLU A 187 6.78 29.00 28.26
N GLY A 188 7.84 28.19 28.27
CA GLY A 188 8.00 27.08 29.21
C GLY A 188 9.10 26.09 28.86
N SER A 189 9.63 25.39 29.87
CA SER A 189 10.73 24.43 29.72
C SER A 189 10.33 23.14 28.98
N ASP A 190 9.04 22.89 28.73
CA ASP A 190 8.53 21.62 28.17
C ASP A 190 7.88 21.75 26.77
N TYR A 191 8.34 22.71 25.97
CA TYR A 191 7.83 22.90 24.60
C TYR A 191 8.08 21.67 23.68
N LEU A 192 9.19 20.94 23.91
CA LEU A 192 9.47 19.69 23.18
C LEU A 192 8.50 18.58 23.55
N GLY A 193 8.21 18.37 24.84
CA GLY A 193 7.22 17.38 25.27
C GLY A 193 5.83 17.70 24.73
N SER A 194 5.42 18.97 24.80
CA SER A 194 4.14 19.46 24.29
C SER A 194 3.98 19.25 22.79
N THR A 195 5.03 19.54 22.01
CA THR A 195 5.01 19.34 20.55
C THR A 195 5.01 17.85 20.19
N PHE A 196 5.79 17.03 20.90
CA PHE A 196 5.85 15.59 20.69
C PHE A 196 4.50 14.92 20.98
N TRP A 197 3.78 15.39 21.99
CA TRP A 197 2.42 14.95 22.31
C TRP A 197 1.39 15.40 21.26
N LEU A 198 1.47 16.65 20.80
CA LEU A 198 0.50 17.23 19.87
C LEU A 198 0.46 16.52 18.50
N ILE A 199 1.60 16.06 17.98
CA ILE A 199 1.68 15.47 16.63
C ILE A 199 0.90 14.16 16.49
N PRO A 200 1.11 13.11 17.31
CA PRO A 200 0.30 11.89 17.25
C PRO A 200 -1.19 12.15 17.47
N ILE A 201 -1.56 13.03 18.42
CA ILE A 201 -2.95 13.37 18.72
C ILE A 201 -3.64 14.05 17.53
N THR A 202 -2.94 14.95 16.84
CA THR A 202 -3.43 15.59 15.62
C THR A 202 -3.50 14.59 14.46
N PHE A 203 -2.48 13.75 14.29
CA PHE A 203 -2.40 12.74 13.24
C PHE A 203 -3.51 11.68 13.36
N LEU A 204 -3.82 11.26 14.59
CA LEU A 204 -4.91 10.32 14.88
C LEU A 204 -6.28 11.00 14.93
N THR A 205 -6.35 12.30 14.62
CA THR A 205 -7.60 13.09 14.60
C THR A 205 -8.36 13.08 15.93
N ILE A 206 -7.62 13.00 17.06
CA ILE A 206 -8.21 13.03 18.41
C ILE A 206 -8.48 14.48 18.86
N GLY A 207 -7.43 15.32 18.84
CA GLY A 207 -7.54 16.75 19.13
C GLY A 207 -8.07 17.10 20.53
N TYR A 208 -7.37 16.71 21.60
CA TYR A 208 -7.79 17.02 22.97
C TYR A 208 -7.92 18.53 23.27
N GLY A 209 -7.12 19.37 22.62
CA GLY A 209 -7.17 20.84 22.78
C GLY A 209 -6.42 21.37 24.00
N ASP A 210 -5.62 20.53 24.65
CA ASP A 210 -4.70 20.86 25.74
C ASP A 210 -3.49 21.67 25.28
N VAL A 211 -2.94 21.33 24.11
CA VAL A 211 -1.87 22.07 23.42
C VAL A 211 -2.34 22.43 22.02
N VAL A 212 -2.20 23.70 21.62
CA VAL A 212 -2.66 24.21 20.32
C VAL A 212 -1.59 25.12 19.71
N PRO A 213 -1.29 25.02 18.39
CA PRO A 213 -0.35 25.93 17.75
C PRO A 213 -0.90 27.34 17.67
N VAL A 214 -0.09 28.33 18.04
CA VAL A 214 -0.48 29.74 18.02
C VAL A 214 -0.06 30.38 16.69
N THR A 215 1.11 30.00 16.16
CA THR A 215 1.68 30.58 14.95
C THR A 215 0.99 30.09 13.66
N MET A 216 1.03 30.90 12.60
CA MET A 216 0.49 30.50 11.30
C MET A 216 1.26 29.32 10.70
N CYS A 217 2.58 29.25 10.91
CA CYS A 217 3.37 28.09 10.50
C CYS A 217 2.90 26.82 11.24
N GLY A 218 2.77 26.85 12.57
CA GLY A 218 2.34 25.69 13.35
C GLY A 218 0.94 25.20 12.99
N LYS A 219 0.00 26.14 12.75
CA LYS A 219 -1.34 25.80 12.26
C LYS A 219 -1.31 25.09 10.90
N LEU A 220 -0.47 25.56 9.96
CA LEU A 220 -0.29 24.90 8.67
C LEU A 220 0.29 23.49 8.83
N VAL A 221 1.27 23.31 9.72
CA VAL A 221 1.86 22.00 10.02
C VAL A 221 0.80 21.05 10.57
N CYS A 222 0.02 21.46 11.58
CA CYS A 222 -1.06 20.65 12.14
C CYS A 222 -2.13 20.28 11.09
N LEU A 223 -2.49 21.21 10.20
CA LEU A 223 -3.41 20.94 9.08
C LEU A 223 -2.86 19.83 8.17
N LEU A 224 -1.60 19.97 7.73
CA LEU A 224 -0.93 18.98 6.87
C LEU A 224 -0.80 17.62 7.57
N THR A 225 -0.46 17.62 8.87
CA THR A 225 -0.41 16.41 9.70
C THR A 225 -1.78 15.73 9.78
N GLY A 226 -2.87 16.47 9.95
CA GLY A 226 -4.23 15.94 9.97
C GLY A 226 -4.63 15.32 8.62
N VAL A 227 -4.40 16.01 7.51
CA VAL A 227 -4.66 15.49 6.16
C VAL A 227 -3.86 14.19 5.90
N MET A 228 -2.59 14.17 6.32
CA MET A 228 -1.76 12.98 6.19
C MET A 228 -2.16 11.84 7.11
N GLY A 229 -2.67 12.16 8.30
CA GLY A 229 -3.27 11.22 9.23
C GLY A 229 -4.44 10.47 8.61
N VAL A 230 -5.40 11.20 8.04
CA VAL A 230 -6.58 10.63 7.35
C VAL A 230 -6.15 9.77 6.15
N GLY A 231 -5.16 10.21 5.37
CA GLY A 231 -4.63 9.41 4.27
C GLY A 231 -4.00 8.09 4.75
N CYS A 232 -3.23 8.13 5.85
CA CYS A 232 -2.60 6.95 6.43
C CYS A 232 -3.62 5.97 7.04
N THR A 233 -4.67 6.48 7.72
CA THR A 233 -5.72 5.60 8.28
C THR A 233 -6.51 4.91 7.18
N ALA A 234 -6.83 5.61 6.08
CA ALA A 234 -7.47 5.00 4.91
C ALA A 234 -6.62 3.88 4.30
N LEU A 235 -5.30 4.11 4.15
CA LEU A 235 -4.37 3.10 3.66
C LEU A 235 -4.28 1.90 4.62
N LEU A 236 -4.23 2.15 5.94
CA LEU A 236 -4.21 1.10 6.96
C LEU A 236 -5.45 0.21 6.87
N VAL A 237 -6.65 0.80 6.70
CA VAL A 237 -7.90 0.04 6.55
C VAL A 237 -7.89 -0.82 5.30
N ALA A 238 -7.42 -0.30 4.17
CA ALA A 238 -7.28 -1.07 2.93
C ALA A 238 -6.33 -2.27 3.12
N VAL A 239 -5.16 -2.03 3.70
CA VAL A 239 -4.18 -3.09 4.02
C VAL A 239 -4.77 -4.12 4.98
N ALA A 240 -5.47 -3.69 6.02
CA ALA A 240 -6.07 -4.59 7.00
C ALA A 240 -7.15 -5.46 6.35
N ALA A 241 -7.99 -4.91 5.48
CA ALA A 241 -9.00 -5.66 4.74
C ALA A 241 -8.35 -6.76 3.87
N ASP A 242 -7.31 -6.42 3.11
CA ASP A 242 -6.60 -7.38 2.25
C ASP A 242 -5.89 -8.49 3.04
N LYS A 243 -5.35 -8.16 4.23
CA LYS A 243 -4.66 -9.13 5.10
C LYS A 243 -5.60 -10.01 5.91
N LEU A 244 -6.83 -9.56 6.15
CA LEU A 244 -7.88 -10.34 6.82
C LEU A 244 -8.64 -11.24 5.86
N GLU A 245 -8.53 -11.02 4.54
CA GLU A 245 -9.14 -11.91 3.57
C GLU A 245 -8.45 -13.28 3.56
N PHE A 246 -9.25 -14.35 3.67
CA PHE A 246 -8.73 -15.71 3.57
C PHE A 246 -8.10 -15.97 2.21
N THR A 247 -6.95 -16.64 2.21
CA THR A 247 -6.39 -17.16 0.96
C THR A 247 -7.34 -18.17 0.32
N ARG A 248 -7.21 -18.39 -0.99
CA ARG A 248 -8.04 -19.35 -1.72
C ARG A 248 -7.99 -20.76 -1.09
N ALA A 249 -6.83 -21.17 -0.61
CA ALA A 249 -6.62 -22.46 0.05
C ALA A 249 -7.31 -22.50 1.43
N GLU A 250 -7.12 -21.49 2.27
CA GLU A 250 -7.79 -21.40 3.58
C GLU A 250 -9.30 -21.34 3.43
N LYS A 251 -9.81 -20.58 2.47
CA LYS A 251 -11.24 -20.51 2.15
C LYS A 251 -11.81 -21.86 1.75
N HIS A 252 -11.05 -22.63 0.96
CA HIS A 252 -11.44 -24.00 0.60
C HIS A 252 -11.50 -24.91 1.82
N VAL A 253 -10.49 -24.88 2.70
CA VAL A 253 -10.47 -25.67 3.95
C VAL A 253 -11.61 -25.26 4.89
N HIS A 254 -11.86 -23.95 5.05
CA HIS A 254 -12.94 -23.41 5.87
C HIS A 254 -14.31 -23.86 5.35
N ASN A 255 -14.54 -23.78 4.04
CA ASN A 255 -15.79 -24.23 3.42
C ASN A 255 -16.02 -25.74 3.60
N PHE A 256 -14.96 -26.54 3.45
CA PHE A 256 -15.02 -27.98 3.67
C PHE A 256 -15.36 -28.32 5.14
N MET A 257 -14.72 -27.64 6.09
CA MET A 257 -15.01 -27.81 7.52
C MET A 257 -16.46 -27.44 7.85
N MET A 258 -16.97 -26.34 7.29
CA MET A 258 -18.36 -25.92 7.44
C MET A 258 -19.36 -26.94 6.87
N ASP A 259 -19.04 -27.59 5.75
CA ASP A 259 -19.91 -28.62 5.17
C ASP A 259 -20.00 -29.87 6.08
N ILE A 260 -18.87 -30.36 6.58
CA ILE A 260 -18.82 -31.49 7.53
C ILE A 260 -19.66 -31.19 8.77
N GLN A 261 -19.46 -30.00 9.35
CA GLN A 261 -20.13 -29.60 10.59
C GLN A 261 -21.65 -29.46 10.37
N CYS A 262 -22.06 -28.89 9.23
CA CYS A 262 -23.46 -28.75 8.89
C CYS A 262 -24.13 -30.11 8.59
N ALA A 263 -23.42 -31.03 7.94
CA ALA A 263 -23.91 -32.39 7.73
C ALA A 263 -24.14 -33.13 9.06
N LYS A 264 -23.26 -32.94 10.05
CA LYS A 264 -23.43 -33.48 11.41
C LYS A 264 -24.65 -32.87 12.11
N GLU A 265 -24.78 -31.55 12.10
CA GLU A 265 -25.95 -30.84 12.66
C GLU A 265 -27.27 -31.30 12.02
N MET A 266 -27.26 -31.57 10.71
CA MET A 266 -28.43 -32.02 9.99
C MET A 266 -28.86 -33.43 10.42
N LYS A 267 -27.90 -34.34 10.64
CA LYS A 267 -28.16 -35.69 11.19
C LYS A 267 -28.71 -35.62 12.62
N CYS A 268 -28.09 -34.82 13.50
CA CYS A 268 -28.57 -34.66 14.88
C CYS A 268 -29.96 -34.02 14.94
N SER A 269 -30.23 -33.01 14.13
CA SER A 269 -31.54 -32.34 14.08
C SER A 269 -32.62 -33.29 13.54
N ALA A 270 -32.31 -34.10 12.53
CA ALA A 270 -33.21 -35.13 12.03
C ALA A 270 -33.52 -36.18 13.10
N ALA A 271 -32.52 -36.64 13.86
CA ALA A 271 -32.71 -37.57 14.96
C ALA A 271 -33.64 -37.00 16.05
N ASN A 272 -33.49 -35.73 16.40
CA ASN A 272 -34.37 -35.06 17.37
C ASN A 272 -35.81 -34.96 16.87
N VAL A 273 -36.02 -34.66 15.58
CA VAL A 273 -37.37 -34.65 14.97
C VAL A 273 -38.01 -36.03 15.07
N LEU A 274 -37.27 -37.09 14.71
CA LEU A 274 -37.76 -38.48 14.80
C LEU A 274 -38.06 -38.89 16.24
N GLN A 275 -37.18 -38.54 17.18
CA GLN A 275 -37.33 -38.84 18.60
C GLN A 275 -38.58 -38.17 19.18
N GLU A 276 -38.78 -36.87 18.95
CA GLU A 276 -39.94 -36.13 19.46
C GLU A 276 -41.24 -36.56 18.77
N ALA A 277 -41.19 -36.92 17.48
CA ALA A 277 -42.34 -37.46 16.75
C ALA A 277 -42.80 -38.82 17.32
N TRP A 278 -41.84 -39.71 17.61
CA TRP A 278 -42.16 -41.00 18.22
C TRP A 278 -42.67 -40.85 19.66
N LEU A 279 -42.05 -39.98 20.47
CA LEU A 279 -42.51 -39.71 21.84
C LEU A 279 -43.92 -39.10 21.86
N LEU A 280 -44.22 -38.21 20.90
CA LEU A 280 -45.57 -37.69 20.71
C LEU A 280 -46.55 -38.83 20.43
N TYR A 281 -46.28 -39.69 19.44
CA TYR A 281 -47.13 -40.83 19.11
C TYR A 281 -47.36 -41.77 20.31
N LYS A 282 -46.29 -42.11 21.05
CA LYS A 282 -46.35 -42.95 22.25
C LYS A 282 -47.26 -42.37 23.34
N HIS A 283 -47.14 -41.07 23.64
CA HIS A 283 -47.95 -40.43 24.69
C HIS A 283 -49.38 -40.13 24.24
N THR A 284 -49.62 -39.94 22.95
CA THR A 284 -50.97 -39.91 22.37
C THR A 284 -51.67 -41.26 22.57
N LYS A 285 -50.99 -42.38 22.30
CA LYS A 285 -51.55 -43.72 22.52
C LYS A 285 -51.84 -44.02 24.00
N ARG A 286 -51.03 -43.48 24.92
CA ARG A 286 -51.20 -43.61 26.39
C ARG A 286 -52.22 -42.64 27.00
N LYS A 287 -52.80 -41.71 26.22
CA LYS A 287 -53.73 -40.65 26.68
C LYS A 287 -53.15 -39.68 27.75
N ASP A 288 -51.83 -39.48 27.77
CA ASP A 288 -51.13 -38.55 28.69
C ASP A 288 -51.16 -37.09 28.18
N GLY A 289 -52.23 -36.33 28.44
CA GLY A 289 -52.45 -35.00 27.85
C GLY A 289 -51.39 -33.91 28.17
N ARG A 290 -50.74 -33.93 29.35
CA ARG A 290 -49.65 -32.96 29.67
C ARG A 290 -48.36 -33.28 28.88
N ARG A 291 -47.96 -34.55 28.84
CA ARG A 291 -46.73 -34.98 28.15
C ARG A 291 -46.87 -34.85 26.63
N MET A 292 -48.06 -35.15 26.09
CA MET A 292 -48.39 -34.93 24.68
C MET A 292 -48.14 -33.47 24.25
N ARG A 293 -48.70 -32.49 25.00
CA ARG A 293 -48.50 -31.06 24.68
C ARG A 293 -47.04 -30.62 24.78
N LYS A 294 -46.27 -31.20 25.71
CA LYS A 294 -44.83 -30.93 25.84
C LYS A 294 -44.05 -31.43 24.63
N HIS A 295 -44.24 -32.69 24.22
CA HIS A 295 -43.57 -33.28 23.05
C HIS A 295 -44.04 -32.65 21.73
N HIS A 296 -45.29 -32.20 21.64
CA HIS A 296 -45.77 -31.47 20.46
C HIS A 296 -45.03 -30.14 20.26
N ARG A 297 -44.85 -29.34 21.33
CA ARG A 297 -44.05 -28.10 21.25
C ARG A 297 -42.59 -28.37 20.88
N ARG A 298 -41.99 -29.43 21.46
CA ARG A 298 -40.60 -29.82 21.15
C ARG A 298 -40.44 -30.32 19.72
N LEU A 299 -41.42 -31.06 19.20
CA LEU A 299 -41.43 -31.49 17.81
C LEU A 299 -41.49 -30.30 16.86
N LEU A 300 -42.37 -29.33 17.10
CA LEU A 300 -42.43 -28.10 16.31
C LEU A 300 -41.09 -27.35 16.33
N ALA A 301 -40.48 -27.19 17.52
CA ALA A 301 -39.17 -26.57 17.66
C ALA A 301 -38.07 -27.35 16.89
N ALA A 302 -38.08 -28.69 16.97
CA ALA A 302 -37.12 -29.54 16.26
C ALA A 302 -37.31 -29.45 14.73
N ILE A 303 -38.55 -29.38 14.23
CA ILE A 303 -38.85 -29.20 12.80
C ILE A 303 -38.36 -27.83 12.31
N HIS A 304 -38.60 -26.77 13.08
CA HIS A 304 -38.09 -25.42 12.75
C HIS A 304 -36.56 -25.41 12.72
N MET A 305 -35.90 -26.01 13.71
CA MET A 305 -34.45 -26.15 13.75
C MET A 305 -33.92 -26.94 12.54
N PHE A 306 -34.53 -28.08 12.21
CA PHE A 306 -34.14 -28.88 11.06
C PHE A 306 -34.28 -28.12 9.74
N ARG A 307 -35.37 -27.36 9.54
CA ARG A 307 -35.55 -26.51 8.35
C ARG A 307 -34.47 -25.44 8.27
N HIS A 308 -34.14 -24.80 9.38
CA HIS A 308 -33.07 -23.79 9.44
C HIS A 308 -31.71 -24.39 9.06
N VAL A 309 -31.33 -25.52 9.67
CA VAL A 309 -30.07 -26.23 9.37
C VAL A 309 -30.02 -26.68 7.90
N ARG A 310 -31.12 -27.21 7.35
CA ARG A 310 -31.22 -27.61 5.94
C ARG A 310 -31.01 -26.43 4.99
N MET A 311 -31.60 -25.27 5.29
CA MET A 311 -31.40 -24.05 4.50
C MET A 311 -29.96 -23.55 4.56
N LYS A 312 -29.33 -23.58 5.76
CA LYS A 312 -27.90 -23.26 5.94
C LYS A 312 -27.01 -24.18 5.10
N HIS A 313 -27.24 -25.49 5.16
CA HIS A 313 -26.49 -26.48 4.38
C HIS A 313 -26.61 -26.26 2.86
N ARG A 314 -27.81 -25.91 2.37
CA ARG A 314 -28.03 -25.57 0.96
C ARG A 314 -27.19 -24.35 0.53
N LYS A 315 -27.23 -23.26 1.31
CA LYS A 315 -26.47 -22.04 1.02
C LYS A 315 -24.96 -22.29 0.95
N ILE A 316 -24.41 -23.08 1.87
CA ILE A 316 -22.97 -23.43 1.89
C ILE A 316 -22.60 -24.18 0.60
N ARG A 317 -23.39 -25.18 0.22
CA ARG A 317 -23.16 -25.95 -1.00
C ARG A 317 -23.29 -25.12 -2.27
N ASP A 318 -24.26 -24.21 -2.34
CA ASP A 318 -24.41 -23.30 -3.48
C ASP A 318 -23.17 -22.38 -3.62
N HIS A 319 -22.61 -21.90 -2.50
CA HIS A 319 -21.37 -21.11 -2.49
C HIS A 319 -20.14 -21.92 -2.92
N VAL A 320 -20.03 -23.19 -2.48
CA VAL A 320 -18.96 -24.10 -2.90
C VAL A 320 -19.05 -24.40 -4.40
N ASN A 321 -20.25 -24.63 -4.92
CA ASN A 321 -20.47 -24.84 -6.35
C ASN A 321 -20.00 -23.63 -7.16
N ALA A 322 -20.43 -22.42 -6.77
CA ALA A 322 -20.01 -21.18 -7.42
C ALA A 322 -18.48 -20.97 -7.43
N MET A 323 -17.78 -21.39 -6.38
CA MET A 323 -16.31 -21.28 -6.29
C MET A 323 -15.57 -22.25 -7.24
N VAL A 324 -16.20 -23.38 -7.59
CA VAL A 324 -15.61 -24.46 -8.38
C VAL A 324 -16.04 -24.40 -9.87
N ASP A 325 -17.02 -23.56 -10.22
CA ASP A 325 -17.55 -23.45 -11.58
C ASP A 325 -16.50 -23.09 -12.63
N ILE A 326 -15.54 -22.20 -12.32
CA ILE A 326 -14.45 -21.85 -13.25
C ILE A 326 -13.57 -23.07 -13.56
N SER A 327 -13.17 -23.83 -12.53
CA SER A 327 -12.36 -25.03 -12.70
C SER A 327 -13.12 -26.14 -13.44
N LYS A 328 -14.42 -26.31 -13.16
CA LYS A 328 -15.27 -27.25 -13.90
C LYS A 328 -15.40 -26.84 -15.37
N MET A 329 -15.57 -25.55 -15.64
CA MET A 329 -15.66 -25.04 -17.01
C MET A 329 -14.38 -25.30 -17.81
N GLN A 330 -13.20 -25.13 -17.20
CA GLN A 330 -11.92 -25.49 -17.83
C GLN A 330 -11.83 -26.99 -18.12
N MET A 331 -12.25 -27.85 -17.19
CA MET A 331 -12.27 -29.30 -17.39
C MET A 331 -13.21 -29.70 -18.53
N ILE A 332 -14.44 -29.18 -18.54
CA ILE A 332 -15.42 -29.41 -19.60
C ILE A 332 -14.88 -28.92 -20.95
N MET A 333 -14.20 -27.78 -20.99
CA MET A 333 -13.62 -27.24 -22.22
C MET A 333 -12.50 -28.13 -22.78
N CYS A 334 -11.62 -28.64 -21.90
CA CYS A 334 -10.59 -29.61 -22.29
C CYS A 334 -11.20 -30.90 -22.83
N ASP A 335 -12.23 -31.43 -22.16
CA ASP A 335 -12.92 -32.64 -22.60
C ASP A 335 -13.61 -32.43 -23.96
N LEU A 336 -14.32 -31.31 -24.15
CA LEU A 336 -14.93 -30.93 -25.42
C LEU A 336 -13.90 -30.77 -26.53
N SER A 337 -12.77 -30.11 -26.27
CA SER A 337 -11.69 -29.96 -27.25
C SER A 337 -11.10 -31.31 -27.65
N SER A 338 -10.92 -32.22 -26.69
CA SER A 338 -10.41 -33.56 -26.96
C SER A 338 -11.40 -34.41 -27.77
N SER A 339 -12.69 -34.30 -27.44
CA SER A 339 -13.78 -34.97 -28.16
C SER A 339 -13.89 -34.44 -29.59
N LEU A 340 -13.86 -33.12 -29.77
CA LEU A 340 -13.89 -32.48 -31.08
C LEU A 340 -12.69 -32.90 -31.94
N SER A 341 -11.48 -32.92 -31.37
CA SER A 341 -10.28 -33.41 -32.05
C SER A 341 -10.40 -34.87 -32.49
N ASN A 342 -10.94 -35.74 -31.62
CA ASN A 342 -11.20 -37.13 -31.97
C ASN A 342 -12.23 -37.27 -33.09
N SER A 343 -13.34 -36.51 -33.04
CA SER A 343 -14.35 -36.50 -34.10
C SER A 343 -13.80 -35.97 -35.43
N HIS A 344 -12.98 -34.92 -35.42
CA HIS A 344 -12.30 -34.42 -36.62
C HIS A 344 -11.39 -35.49 -37.23
N ARG A 345 -10.58 -36.16 -36.41
CA ARG A 345 -9.69 -37.23 -36.87
C ARG A 345 -10.47 -38.43 -37.43
N GLU A 346 -11.64 -38.73 -36.89
CA GLU A 346 -12.50 -39.77 -37.46
C GLU A 346 -13.15 -39.33 -38.78
N LEU A 347 -13.55 -38.06 -38.89
CA LEU A 347 -14.08 -37.48 -40.11
C LEU A 347 -13.03 -37.50 -41.23
N GLU A 348 -11.78 -37.12 -40.95
CA GLU A 348 -10.65 -37.22 -41.89
C GLU A 348 -10.45 -38.65 -42.40
N LYS A 349 -10.47 -39.65 -41.51
CA LYS A 349 -10.37 -41.07 -41.92
C LYS A 349 -11.52 -41.50 -42.83
N ARG A 350 -12.74 -40.99 -42.61
CA ARG A 350 -13.89 -41.26 -43.47
C ARG A 350 -13.76 -40.59 -44.83
N ILE A 351 -13.25 -39.36 -44.87
CA ILE A 351 -12.96 -38.64 -46.12
C ILE A 351 -11.89 -39.39 -46.92
N GLU A 352 -10.78 -39.79 -46.31
CA GLU A 352 -9.75 -40.59 -46.98
C GLU A 352 -10.29 -41.92 -47.50
N SER A 353 -11.18 -42.58 -46.74
CA SER A 353 -11.84 -43.82 -47.17
C SER A 353 -12.73 -43.60 -48.39
N LEU A 354 -13.49 -42.49 -48.43
CA LEU A 354 -14.31 -42.11 -49.57
C LEU A 354 -13.46 -41.76 -50.78
N ASP A 355 -12.38 -41.02 -50.60
CA ASP A 355 -11.45 -40.63 -51.66
C ASP A 355 -10.81 -41.86 -52.31
N ARG A 356 -10.34 -42.81 -51.49
CA ARG A 356 -9.84 -44.12 -51.97
C ARG A 356 -10.90 -44.92 -52.74
N LYS A 357 -12.18 -44.82 -52.38
CA LYS A 357 -13.28 -45.49 -53.09
C LYS A 357 -13.57 -44.79 -54.42
N LEU A 358 -13.58 -43.45 -54.44
CA LEU A 358 -13.71 -42.66 -55.67
C LEU A 358 -12.57 -42.95 -56.65
N ASP A 359 -11.32 -42.98 -56.18
CA ASP A 359 -10.16 -43.34 -57.00
C ASP A 359 -10.24 -44.75 -57.59
N LYS A 360 -10.85 -45.69 -56.85
CA LYS A 360 -11.12 -47.02 -57.40
C LYS A 360 -12.15 -46.94 -58.52
N MET A 361 -13.29 -46.27 -58.31
CA MET A 361 -14.32 -46.13 -59.35
C MET A 361 -13.81 -45.40 -60.59
N THR A 362 -13.04 -44.32 -60.42
CA THR A 362 -12.43 -43.57 -61.53
C THR A 362 -11.47 -44.46 -62.34
N ARG A 363 -10.75 -45.38 -61.70
CA ARG A 363 -9.93 -46.38 -62.39
C ARG A 363 -10.76 -47.39 -63.17
N TRP A 364 -11.88 -47.87 -62.60
CA TRP A 364 -12.82 -48.76 -63.28
C TRP A 364 -13.50 -48.12 -64.49
N LEU A 365 -13.66 -46.79 -64.52
CA LEU A 365 -14.25 -46.06 -65.65
C LEU A 365 -13.25 -45.74 -66.78
N LYS A 366 -11.94 -45.83 -66.52
CA LYS A 366 -10.88 -45.51 -67.50
C LYS A 366 -10.25 -46.74 -68.15
N GLY A 367 -10.50 -47.94 -67.64
CA GLY A 367 -10.11 -49.22 -68.27
C GLY A 367 -11.34 -49.93 -68.79
#